data_AF-M8D5L3-F1
#
_entry.id   AF-M8D5L3-F1
#
_cell.length_a   1.000
_cell.length_b   1.000
_cell.length_c   1.000
_cell.angle_alpha   90.00
_cell.angle_beta   90.00
_cell.angle_gamma   90.00
#
_symmetry.space_group_name_H-M   'P 1'
#
loop_
_entity.id
_entity.type
_entity.pdbx_description
1 polymer ?
#
loop_
_entity_poly.entity_id
_entity_poly.type
_entity_poly.pdbx_seq_one_letter_code
_entity_poly.pdbx_strand_id
1 'polypeptide(L)'
;MRTSLYADDAAVFVAPFKQDIDNLAAILRGFGEGGKGYAKSISFTDIKFTNVDHPVVINQFYVDRHDVPNMGAVALSNITYTNLRGTSRYKTAVEFDCSESGSCTNIHVNSVAITAAYGGETVARCQNAQGDTSGYVYPKIPCLR
;
A
#
# COMPACT_ATOMS: atom_id res chain seq x y z
N MET A 1 14.14 2.45 8.65
CA MET A 1 12.87 1.94 9.20
C MET A 1 11.80 1.96 8.12
N ARG A 2 11.84 0.97 7.19
CA ARG A 2 10.71 0.64 6.32
C ARG A 2 9.92 -0.46 7.03
N THR A 3 8.66 -0.22 7.36
CA THR A 3 7.74 -1.28 7.75
C THR A 3 7.14 -1.80 6.45
N SER A 4 7.56 -2.98 6.00
CA SER A 4 7.01 -3.63 4.82
C SER A 4 6.59 -5.03 5.23
N LEU A 5 5.34 -5.38 4.93
CA LEU A 5 4.81 -6.72 5.12
C LEU A 5 4.52 -7.28 3.73
N TYR A 6 5.10 -8.44 3.46
CA TYR A 6 4.93 -9.17 2.21
C TYR A 6 4.11 -10.41 2.50
N ALA A 7 3.11 -10.66 1.66
CA ALA A 7 2.47 -11.95 1.51
C ALA A 7 2.61 -12.33 0.04
N ASP A 8 2.70 -13.62 -0.30
CA ASP A 8 3.30 -14.11 -1.56
C ASP A 8 2.79 -13.47 -2.88
N ASP A 9 1.61 -12.83 -2.90
CA ASP A 9 1.10 -12.10 -4.08
C ASP A 9 0.76 -10.62 -3.82
N ALA A 10 1.07 -10.07 -2.64
CA ALA A 10 0.67 -8.73 -2.25
C ALA A 10 1.76 -7.98 -1.46
N ALA A 11 2.09 -6.77 -1.91
CA ALA A 11 2.95 -5.85 -1.20
C ALA A 11 2.14 -4.73 -0.54
N VAL A 12 2.27 -4.59 0.78
CA VAL A 12 1.75 -3.45 1.54
C VAL A 12 2.93 -2.69 2.14
N PHE A 13 3.14 -1.45 1.69
CA PHE A 13 4.29 -0.68 2.17
C PHE A 13 4.01 0.81 2.34
N VAL A 14 4.87 1.39 3.17
CA VAL A 14 5.12 2.83 3.26
C VAL A 14 6.59 3.03 2.93
N ALA A 15 6.94 3.98 2.05
CA ALA A 15 8.28 4.07 1.46
C ALA A 15 9.17 5.21 2.00
N PRO A 16 9.72 5.14 3.23
CA PRO A 16 10.57 6.21 3.75
C PRO A 16 11.96 6.33 3.09
N PHE A 17 12.75 5.25 2.89
CA PHE A 17 14.13 5.35 2.29
C PHE A 17 14.64 4.04 1.64
N LYS A 18 15.38 4.15 0.51
CA LYS A 18 15.68 3.11 -0.52
C LYS A 18 16.49 1.86 -0.10
N GLN A 19 17.24 1.84 1.00
CA GLN A 19 18.37 0.90 1.21
C GLN A 19 18.05 -0.45 1.89
N ASP A 20 16.94 -0.62 2.62
CA ASP A 20 16.73 -1.81 3.49
C ASP A 20 15.94 -2.98 2.84
N ILE A 21 15.64 -2.96 1.53
CA ILE A 21 14.78 -3.97 0.87
C ILE A 21 15.45 -5.37 0.80
N ASP A 22 16.77 -5.43 0.68
CA ASP A 22 17.46 -6.68 0.30
C ASP A 22 17.56 -7.71 1.45
N ASN A 23 17.41 -7.29 2.71
CA ASN A 23 17.55 -8.18 3.88
C ASN A 23 16.27 -8.95 4.23
N LEU A 24 15.08 -8.46 3.83
CA LEU A 24 13.79 -9.10 4.19
C LEU A 24 13.37 -10.17 3.17
N ALA A 25 13.81 -10.05 1.92
CA ALA A 25 13.61 -11.04 0.86
C ALA A 25 14.25 -12.41 1.19
N ALA A 26 15.20 -12.48 2.13
CA ALA A 26 15.81 -13.73 2.58
C ALA A 26 14.92 -14.54 3.56
N ILE A 27 14.08 -13.87 4.35
CA ILE A 27 13.23 -14.53 5.37
C ILE A 27 11.97 -15.13 4.71
N LEU A 28 11.48 -14.50 3.65
CA LEU A 28 10.22 -14.88 2.99
C LEU A 28 10.35 -16.08 2.06
N ARG A 29 11.57 -16.41 1.58
CA ARG A 29 11.84 -17.66 0.83
C ARG A 29 11.57 -18.95 1.62
N GLY A 30 11.26 -18.85 2.92
CA GLY A 30 10.85 -19.99 3.75
C GLY A 30 9.37 -20.36 3.63
N PHE A 31 8.53 -19.53 3.01
CA PHE A 31 7.14 -19.85 2.72
C PHE A 31 7.06 -20.28 1.25
N GLY A 32 6.83 -21.59 1.04
CA GLY A 32 6.93 -22.22 -0.27
C GLY A 32 5.78 -21.88 -1.22
N GLU A 33 6.05 -22.11 -2.52
CA GLU A 33 5.10 -21.92 -3.63
C GLU A 33 3.81 -22.74 -3.44
N GLY A 34 2.66 -22.06 -3.36
CA GLY A 34 1.32 -22.70 -3.41
C GLY A 34 0.34 -22.41 -2.27
N GLY A 35 0.61 -21.44 -1.38
CA GLY A 35 -0.29 -21.12 -0.26
C GLY A 35 -1.34 -20.03 -0.57
N LYS A 36 -2.62 -20.30 -0.28
CA LYS A 36 -3.63 -19.24 -0.10
C LYS A 36 -3.34 -18.50 1.21
N GLY A 37 -2.93 -17.24 1.15
CA GLY A 37 -2.51 -16.44 2.31
C GLY A 37 -3.48 -15.31 2.69
N TYR A 38 -3.30 -14.74 3.89
CA TYR A 38 -3.93 -13.49 4.29
C TYR A 38 -2.92 -12.59 5.02
N ALA A 39 -3.03 -11.29 4.83
CA ALA A 39 -2.36 -10.29 5.67
C ALA A 39 -3.42 -9.36 6.25
N LYS A 40 -3.46 -9.25 7.58
CA LYS A 40 -4.49 -8.48 8.26
C LYS A 40 -3.99 -7.79 9.52
N SER A 41 -4.74 -6.80 9.97
CA SER A 41 -4.44 -6.04 11.20
C SER A 41 -3.06 -5.37 11.14
N ILE A 42 -2.81 -4.69 10.02
CA ILE A 42 -1.56 -3.95 9.76
C ILE A 42 -1.81 -2.48 10.09
N SER A 43 -0.85 -1.80 10.71
CA SER A 43 -0.99 -0.39 11.05
C SER A 43 0.29 0.40 10.75
N PHE A 44 0.12 1.53 10.08
CA PHE A 44 1.16 2.51 9.82
C PHE A 44 0.75 3.83 10.47
N THR A 45 1.55 4.29 11.43
CA THR A 45 1.23 5.46 12.25
C THR A 45 2.39 6.44 12.29
N ASP A 46 2.07 7.74 12.30
CA ASP A 46 3.02 8.83 12.59
C ASP A 46 4.24 8.91 11.65
N ILE A 47 4.04 8.62 10.36
CA ILE A 47 5.12 8.62 9.37
C ILE A 47 5.22 9.97 8.65
N LYS A 48 6.43 10.51 8.55
CA LYS A 48 6.74 11.70 7.77
C LYS A 48 7.49 11.36 6.49
N PHE A 49 6.93 11.76 5.34
CA PHE A 49 7.52 11.62 4.01
C PHE A 49 8.33 12.85 3.62
N THR A 50 9.41 12.65 2.88
CA THR A 50 10.19 13.76 2.29
C THR A 50 10.66 13.33 0.91
N ASN A 51 10.02 13.87 -0.13
CA ASN A 51 10.38 13.63 -1.53
C ASN A 51 10.42 12.14 -1.90
N VAL A 52 9.37 11.41 -1.51
CA VAL A 52 9.22 9.97 -1.72
C VAL A 52 8.44 9.69 -3.00
N ASP A 53 8.85 8.72 -3.80
CA ASP A 53 8.24 8.42 -5.10
C ASP A 53 6.72 8.09 -5.00
N HIS A 54 6.38 7.09 -4.19
CA HIS A 54 4.99 6.67 -3.89
C HIS A 54 4.85 6.40 -2.39
N PRO A 55 4.43 7.40 -1.59
CA PRO A 55 4.39 7.30 -0.14
C PRO A 55 3.56 6.15 0.44
N VAL A 56 2.37 5.88 -0.11
CA VAL A 56 1.43 4.86 0.39
C VAL A 56 0.99 3.95 -0.76
N VAL A 57 1.30 2.65 -0.68
CA VAL A 57 1.00 1.70 -1.76
C VAL A 57 0.50 0.37 -1.22
N ILE A 58 -0.55 -0.13 -1.86
CA ILE A 58 -0.96 -1.54 -1.87
C ILE A 58 -0.93 -1.98 -3.34
N ASN A 59 -0.16 -3.02 -3.66
CA ASN A 59 -0.09 -3.54 -5.02
C ASN A 59 -0.11 -5.08 -4.99
N GLN A 60 -1.15 -5.67 -5.57
CA GLN A 60 -1.33 -7.13 -5.71
C GLN A 60 -0.87 -7.68 -7.06
N PHE A 61 -0.21 -6.87 -7.90
CA PHE A 61 0.26 -7.24 -9.24
C PHE A 61 1.79 -7.20 -9.33
N TYR A 62 2.47 -7.74 -8.32
CA TYR A 62 3.94 -7.71 -8.25
C TYR A 62 4.62 -8.64 -9.26
N VAL A 63 3.87 -9.53 -9.91
CA VAL A 63 4.35 -10.44 -10.98
C VAL A 63 3.78 -9.98 -12.33
N ASP A 64 4.58 -10.09 -13.41
CA ASP A 64 4.20 -9.68 -14.75
C ASP A 64 2.85 -10.27 -15.18
N ARG A 65 1.97 -9.39 -15.70
CA ARG A 65 0.54 -9.63 -15.99
C ARG A 65 0.21 -10.78 -16.96
N HIS A 66 1.19 -11.54 -17.45
CA HIS A 66 1.01 -12.50 -18.52
C HIS A 66 0.83 -13.95 -18.07
N ASP A 67 1.21 -14.35 -16.85
CA ASP A 67 1.31 -15.79 -16.52
C ASP A 67 0.68 -16.24 -15.20
N VAL A 68 -0.10 -15.41 -14.50
CA VAL A 68 -0.79 -15.87 -13.29
C VAL A 68 -2.30 -15.77 -13.47
N PRO A 69 -2.99 -16.86 -13.88
CA PRO A 69 -4.44 -16.89 -13.86
C PRO A 69 -4.88 -16.70 -12.42
N ASN A 70 -5.85 -15.82 -12.16
CA ASN A 70 -6.63 -15.57 -10.92
C ASN A 70 -6.67 -16.71 -9.87
N MET A 71 -5.53 -17.13 -9.33
CA MET A 71 -5.38 -18.25 -8.42
C MET A 71 -4.91 -17.68 -7.10
N GLY A 72 -5.89 -17.29 -6.29
CA GLY A 72 -5.70 -17.09 -4.85
C GLY A 72 -4.86 -15.89 -4.47
N ALA A 73 -5.20 -14.69 -4.95
CA ALA A 73 -4.61 -13.47 -4.42
C ALA A 73 -4.75 -13.40 -2.89
N VAL A 74 -3.68 -12.99 -2.22
CA VAL A 74 -3.65 -12.83 -0.76
C VAL A 74 -4.79 -11.92 -0.31
N ALA A 75 -5.60 -12.41 0.62
CA ALA A 75 -6.66 -11.59 1.22
C ALA A 75 -6.05 -10.51 2.14
N LEU A 76 -6.23 -9.24 1.77
CA LEU A 76 -5.81 -8.08 2.56
C LEU A 76 -7.01 -7.51 3.32
N SER A 77 -6.89 -7.37 4.64
CA SER A 77 -7.98 -6.80 5.44
C SER A 77 -7.51 -6.04 6.68
N ASN A 78 -8.29 -5.07 7.14
CA ASN A 78 -8.02 -4.34 8.38
C ASN A 78 -6.62 -3.69 8.37
N ILE A 79 -6.39 -2.83 7.39
CA ILE A 79 -5.14 -2.08 7.22
C ILE A 79 -5.40 -0.63 7.58
N THR A 80 -4.64 -0.10 8.52
CA THR A 80 -4.83 1.26 9.03
C THR A 80 -3.64 2.14 8.69
N TYR A 81 -3.89 3.30 8.08
CA TYR A 81 -2.93 4.37 7.86
C TYR A 81 -3.38 5.58 8.68
N THR A 82 -2.58 6.02 9.65
CA THR A 82 -2.97 7.11 10.56
C THR A 82 -1.85 8.13 10.73
N ASN A 83 -2.20 9.42 10.65
CA ASN A 83 -1.28 10.53 10.87
C ASN A 83 -0.03 10.48 9.95
N LEU A 84 -0.26 10.24 8.66
CA LEU A 84 0.83 10.21 7.67
C LEU A 84 0.92 11.56 6.96
N ARG A 85 2.11 12.14 6.87
CA ARG A 85 2.27 13.51 6.36
C ARG A 85 3.54 13.70 5.56
N GLY A 86 3.57 14.66 4.65
CA GLY A 86 4.81 15.07 3.98
C GLY A 86 4.66 15.18 2.47
N THR A 87 5.72 14.85 1.73
CA THR A 87 5.77 15.12 0.29
C THR A 87 6.07 13.91 -0.59
N SER A 88 5.33 13.83 -1.69
CA SER A 88 5.52 12.89 -2.80
C SER A 88 6.35 13.53 -3.92
N ARG A 89 7.27 12.77 -4.51
CA ARG A 89 8.01 13.19 -5.70
C ARG A 89 7.13 13.14 -6.94
N TYR A 90 6.33 12.08 -7.08
CA TYR A 90 5.45 11.89 -8.22
C TYR A 90 4.01 12.30 -7.89
N LYS A 91 3.23 12.53 -8.96
CA LYS A 91 1.82 12.95 -8.86
C LYS A 91 0.96 11.93 -8.10
N THR A 92 1.18 10.63 -8.32
CA THR A 92 0.44 9.59 -7.59
C THR A 92 1.08 9.38 -6.21
N ALA A 93 0.43 9.90 -5.17
CA ALA A 93 0.94 9.82 -3.79
C ALA A 93 0.40 8.61 -3.01
N VAL A 94 -0.81 8.17 -3.38
CA VAL A 94 -1.48 7.01 -2.78
C VAL A 94 -1.96 6.10 -3.91
N GLU A 95 -1.67 4.81 -3.82
CA GLU A 95 -2.07 3.82 -4.81
C GLU A 95 -2.54 2.53 -4.14
N PHE A 96 -3.80 2.16 -4.35
CA PHE A 96 -4.35 0.88 -3.93
C PHE A 96 -4.79 0.09 -5.16
N ASP A 97 -3.94 -0.83 -5.61
CA ASP A 97 -4.19 -1.67 -6.78
C ASP A 97 -4.39 -3.13 -6.34
N CYS A 98 -5.66 -3.49 -6.12
CA CYS A 98 -6.07 -4.80 -5.64
C CYS A 98 -6.71 -5.64 -6.75
N SER A 99 -6.50 -6.95 -6.68
CA SER A 99 -7.14 -7.96 -7.52
C SER A 99 -8.64 -8.08 -7.22
N GLU A 100 -9.40 -8.60 -8.19
CA GLU A 100 -10.84 -8.87 -8.03
C GLU A 100 -11.12 -10.06 -7.09
N SER A 101 -10.23 -11.05 -7.06
CA SER A 101 -10.41 -12.32 -6.33
C SER A 101 -10.01 -12.26 -4.86
N GLY A 102 -9.23 -11.24 -4.45
CA GLY A 102 -8.77 -11.02 -3.08
C GLY A 102 -8.90 -9.55 -2.65
N SER A 103 -10.11 -8.99 -2.78
CA SER A 103 -10.39 -7.56 -2.57
C SER A 103 -9.84 -7.06 -1.23
N CYS A 104 -9.15 -5.92 -1.28
CA CYS A 104 -8.63 -5.28 -0.08
C CYS A 104 -9.79 -4.66 0.69
N THR A 105 -10.05 -5.12 1.92
CA THR A 105 -11.22 -4.72 2.70
C THR A 105 -10.83 -4.07 4.03
N ASN A 106 -11.74 -3.28 4.60
CA ASN A 106 -11.49 -2.58 5.88
C ASN A 106 -10.16 -1.81 5.87
N ILE A 107 -9.91 -1.03 4.81
CA ILE A 107 -8.80 -0.07 4.78
C ILE A 107 -9.26 1.20 5.49
N HIS A 108 -8.57 1.57 6.57
CA HIS A 108 -8.89 2.76 7.35
C HIS A 108 -7.81 3.82 7.12
N VAL A 109 -8.17 4.97 6.56
CA VAL A 109 -7.24 6.08 6.33
C VAL A 109 -7.66 7.28 7.19
N ASN A 110 -6.86 7.59 8.21
CA ASN A 110 -7.15 8.65 9.16
C ASN A 110 -6.06 9.73 9.14
N SER A 111 -6.45 10.98 8.91
CA SER A 111 -5.55 12.13 9.04
C SER A 111 -4.26 11.98 8.21
N VAL A 112 -4.40 11.83 6.90
CA VAL A 112 -3.28 11.66 5.96
C VAL A 112 -3.16 12.87 5.05
N ALA A 113 -2.00 13.52 5.01
CA ALA A 113 -1.77 14.73 4.23
C ALA A 113 -0.43 14.65 3.47
N ILE A 114 -0.50 14.24 2.20
CA ILE A 114 0.66 14.06 1.33
C ILE A 114 0.53 15.01 0.14
N THR A 115 1.49 15.93 -0.03
CA THR A 115 1.48 16.95 -1.09
C THR A 115 2.64 16.76 -2.06
N ALA A 116 2.68 17.51 -3.16
CA ALA A 116 3.78 17.42 -4.12
C ALA A 116 5.05 18.10 -3.57
N ALA A 117 6.21 17.46 -3.70
CA ALA A 117 7.49 17.98 -3.23
C ALA A 117 7.94 19.25 -3.97
N TYR A 118 7.54 19.41 -5.22
CA TYR A 118 7.99 20.49 -6.10
C TYR A 118 6.82 21.35 -6.64
N GLY A 119 5.73 21.43 -5.88
CA GLY A 119 4.51 22.13 -6.28
C GLY A 119 3.60 21.30 -7.19
N GLY A 120 2.37 21.79 -7.38
CA GLY A 120 1.29 21.06 -8.06
C GLY A 120 0.48 20.17 -7.12
N GLU A 121 -0.39 19.36 -7.72
CA GLU A 121 -1.32 18.48 -6.99
C GLU A 121 -0.84 17.04 -6.95
N THR A 122 -1.14 16.36 -5.86
CA THR A 122 -1.05 14.91 -5.75
C THR A 122 -2.43 14.29 -5.96
N VAL A 123 -2.45 13.05 -6.44
CA VAL A 123 -3.67 12.26 -6.64
C VAL A 123 -3.54 10.92 -5.93
N ALA A 124 -4.67 10.35 -5.58
CA ALA A 124 -4.78 8.95 -5.20
C ALA A 124 -5.39 8.15 -6.35
N ARG A 125 -4.89 6.94 -6.58
CA ARG A 125 -5.50 5.95 -7.47
C ARG A 125 -5.94 4.76 -6.65
N CYS A 126 -7.06 4.17 -7.03
CA CYS A 126 -7.57 3.01 -6.33
C CYS A 126 -8.43 2.14 -7.21
N GLN A 127 -8.28 0.82 -7.07
CA GLN A 127 -9.04 -0.23 -7.71
C GLN A 127 -9.26 -1.39 -6.72
N ASN A 128 -10.49 -1.91 -6.66
CA ASN A 128 -10.90 -3.08 -5.86
C ASN A 128 -10.51 -3.00 -4.36
N ALA A 129 -10.46 -1.79 -3.81
CA ALA A 129 -10.20 -1.55 -2.39
C ALA A 129 -11.45 -0.94 -1.72
N GLN A 130 -11.70 -1.35 -0.48
CA GLN A 130 -12.88 -0.95 0.28
C GLN A 130 -12.48 -0.55 1.70
N GLY A 131 -13.11 0.50 2.19
CA GLY A 131 -12.85 1.03 3.51
C GLY A 131 -13.31 2.47 3.65
N ASP A 132 -12.75 3.16 4.63
CA ASP A 132 -13.21 4.47 5.05
C ASP A 132 -12.07 5.46 5.28
N THR A 133 -12.44 6.73 5.22
CA THR A 133 -11.60 7.87 5.54
C THR A 133 -12.13 8.62 6.75
N SER A 134 -11.22 9.10 7.59
CA SER A 134 -11.57 9.96 8.74
C SER A 134 -10.54 11.08 8.92
N GLY A 135 -10.96 12.18 9.55
CA GLY A 135 -10.13 13.38 9.68
C GLY A 135 -9.81 14.04 8.34
N TYR A 136 -8.68 14.74 8.26
CA TYR A 136 -8.24 15.39 7.03
C TYR A 136 -7.46 14.41 6.15
N VAL A 137 -7.97 14.10 4.96
CA VAL A 137 -7.31 13.21 3.99
C VAL A 137 -7.06 13.94 2.67
N TYR A 138 -5.78 14.09 2.33
CA TYR A 138 -5.30 14.62 1.05
C TYR A 138 -4.10 13.79 0.56
N PRO A 139 -4.09 13.31 -0.69
CA PRO A 139 -5.15 13.46 -1.70
C PRO A 139 -6.42 12.62 -1.39
N LYS A 140 -7.58 13.02 -1.94
CA LYS A 140 -8.84 12.26 -1.81
C LYS A 140 -8.70 10.89 -2.48
N ILE A 141 -9.05 9.82 -1.75
CA ILE A 141 -8.96 8.44 -2.22
C ILE A 141 -10.33 8.00 -2.79
N PRO A 142 -10.48 7.76 -4.11
CA PRO A 142 -11.80 7.63 -4.74
C PRO A 142 -12.62 6.40 -4.33
N CYS A 143 -11.98 5.32 -3.90
CA CYS A 143 -12.64 4.05 -3.55
C CYS A 143 -13.05 3.95 -2.08
N LEU A 144 -12.52 4.83 -1.22
CA LEU A 144 -12.83 4.85 0.20
C LEU A 144 -13.91 5.89 0.48
N ARG A 145 -14.77 5.61 1.46
CA ARG A 145 -15.93 6.45 1.79
C ARG A 145 -15.74 7.29 3.05
#